data_AF-A0A486TDW6-F1
#
_entry.id   AF-A0A486TDW6-F1
#
_cell.length_a   1.000
_cell.length_b   1.000
_cell.length_c   1.000
_cell.angle_alpha   90.00
_cell.angle_beta   90.00
_cell.angle_gamma   90.00
#
_symmetry.space_group_name_H-M   'P 1'
#
loop_
_entity.id
_entity.type
_entity.pdbx_description
1 polymer ?
#
loop_
_entity_poly.entity_id
_entity_poly.type
_entity_poly.pdbx_seq_one_letter_code
_entity_poly.pdbx_strand_id
1 'polypeptide(L)'
;MDLPALEELLTRLKSLPVAEKSETNIFSVGARGHYENPVSDLLAFFIDPDAPHGLNTLVIGALLEFLPAHVDASLLSPPAREVMTQKGTRIDLLLESKEWAMVLENKIWHQLNNPFNDYSGYLEQKHPDKKPFLVVLSPEGLAPAGWTGISYSMFISVLSPRLGMACISSPLNKWQVLLREFILHLETLMGKNTIAAETETFVLENLRNIQEAVLLKNAVVKSLQEEGLRFLTEHFSDRGYEVTTALNHWEGYPALRFGLSHWVSESDVVLFLDKTPGRQFEVRTYICSLTTPALQHQARKMLIPALYDDCWPERSGSVFTFVSRLSQKHEEKHLMFQSVAKALEQLNEFELRHER
;
A
#
# COMPACT_ATOMS: atom_id res chain seq x y z
N MET A 1 -12.76 -26.84 -14.61
CA MET A 1 -11.77 -26.40 -15.61
C MET A 1 -10.84 -27.56 -15.97
N ASP A 2 -10.60 -27.79 -17.26
CA ASP A 2 -9.57 -28.73 -17.73
C ASP A 2 -8.20 -28.02 -17.83
N LEU A 3 -7.12 -28.80 -17.99
CA LEU A 3 -5.76 -28.26 -18.02
C LEU A 3 -5.53 -27.27 -19.18
N PRO A 4 -6.00 -27.52 -20.41
CA PRO A 4 -5.85 -26.57 -21.51
C PRO A 4 -6.53 -25.22 -21.24
N ALA A 5 -7.75 -25.22 -20.69
CA ALA A 5 -8.45 -23.97 -20.36
C ALA A 5 -7.73 -23.18 -19.25
N LEU A 6 -7.10 -23.87 -18.29
CA LEU A 6 -6.28 -23.22 -17.26
C LEU A 6 -5.02 -22.58 -17.86
N GLU A 7 -4.32 -23.29 -18.75
CA GLU A 7 -3.12 -22.77 -19.43
C GLU A 7 -3.44 -21.54 -20.29
N GLU A 8 -4.56 -21.56 -21.01
CA GLU A 8 -5.03 -20.41 -21.78
C GLU A 8 -5.35 -19.21 -20.88
N LEU A 9 -6.09 -19.43 -19.79
CA LEU A 9 -6.42 -18.38 -18.81
C LEU A 9 -5.14 -17.74 -18.25
N LEU A 10 -4.16 -18.55 -17.84
CA LEU A 10 -2.89 -18.09 -17.28
C LEU A 10 -2.05 -17.33 -18.32
N THR A 11 -2.06 -17.77 -19.58
CA THR A 11 -1.33 -17.11 -20.67
C THR A 11 -1.91 -15.72 -20.94
N ARG A 12 -3.24 -15.62 -21.07
CA ARG A 12 -3.91 -14.33 -21.28
C ARG A 12 -3.73 -13.40 -20.08
N LEU A 13 -3.87 -13.91 -18.85
CA LEU A 13 -3.67 -13.12 -17.63
C LEU A 13 -2.27 -12.49 -17.58
N LYS A 14 -1.23 -13.20 -18.02
CA LYS A 14 0.15 -12.68 -18.09
C LYS A 14 0.37 -11.62 -19.17
N SER A 15 -0.47 -11.59 -20.20
CA SER A 15 -0.37 -10.61 -21.29
C SER A 15 -1.14 -9.30 -21.02
N LEU A 16 -1.95 -9.25 -19.96
CA LEU A 16 -2.71 -8.06 -19.62
C LEU A 16 -1.80 -6.91 -19.22
N PRO A 17 -2.16 -5.66 -19.56
CA PRO A 17 -1.47 -4.49 -19.06
C PRO A 17 -1.41 -4.52 -17.53
N VAL A 18 -0.20 -4.53 -16.98
CA VAL A 18 -0.02 -4.31 -15.54
C VAL A 18 -0.45 -2.87 -15.27
N ALA A 19 -1.26 -2.65 -14.23
CA ALA A 19 -1.60 -1.31 -13.79
C ALA A 19 -0.31 -0.49 -13.69
N GLU A 20 -0.23 0.62 -14.44
CA GLU A 20 0.93 1.49 -14.37
C GLU A 20 1.08 1.93 -12.92
N LYS A 21 2.20 1.55 -12.30
CA LYS A 21 2.50 2.06 -10.97
C LYS A 21 2.69 3.56 -11.13
N SER A 22 1.83 4.33 -10.47
CA SER A 22 2.02 5.77 -10.34
C SER A 22 3.45 6.07 -9.90
N GLU A 23 4.09 7.04 -10.54
CA GLU A 23 5.44 7.47 -10.18
C GLU A 23 5.50 7.77 -8.67
N THR A 24 6.43 7.11 -7.97
CA THR A 24 6.62 7.30 -6.53
C THR A 24 6.98 8.75 -6.26
N ASN A 25 6.23 9.41 -5.38
CA ASN A 25 6.51 10.78 -4.93
C ASN A 25 6.91 10.80 -3.45
N ILE A 26 7.54 11.88 -2.99
CA ILE A 26 8.03 12.05 -1.61
C ILE A 26 6.93 11.89 -0.56
N PHE A 27 5.68 12.25 -0.89
CA PHE A 27 4.54 12.11 0.00
C PHE A 27 4.12 10.64 0.19
N SER A 28 4.32 9.80 -0.83
CA SER A 28 4.05 8.36 -0.76
C SER A 28 5.09 7.58 0.07
N VAL A 29 6.29 8.13 0.30
CA VAL A 29 7.39 7.47 1.00
C VAL A 29 7.44 7.81 2.49
N GLY A 30 7.21 9.07 2.85
CA GLY A 30 7.50 9.56 4.22
C GLY A 30 6.42 10.41 4.89
N ALA A 31 5.35 10.77 4.17
CA ALA A 31 4.27 11.57 4.76
C ALA A 31 3.14 10.66 5.24
N ARG A 32 2.45 11.10 6.30
CA ARG A 32 1.09 10.63 6.60
C ARG A 32 0.21 11.08 5.42
N GLY A 33 0.10 10.26 4.38
CA GLY A 33 -0.57 10.61 3.13
C GLY A 33 -2.04 10.98 3.33
N HIS A 34 -2.58 11.73 2.36
CA HIS A 34 -4.02 11.96 2.13
C HIS A 34 -4.77 12.88 3.12
N TYR A 35 -4.08 13.66 3.95
CA TYR A 35 -4.75 14.67 4.78
C TYR A 35 -4.98 15.98 4.02
N GLU A 36 -6.18 16.55 4.17
CA GLU A 36 -6.58 17.80 3.50
C GLU A 36 -5.72 18.98 3.94
N ASN A 37 -5.47 19.13 5.25
CA ASN A 37 -4.72 20.28 5.77
C ASN A 37 -3.30 20.38 5.19
N PRO A 38 -2.44 19.34 5.21
CA PRO A 38 -1.12 19.39 4.56
C PRO A 38 -1.15 19.69 3.05
N VAL A 39 -2.18 19.26 2.32
CA VAL A 39 -2.33 19.64 0.91
C VAL A 39 -2.64 21.13 0.81
N SER A 40 -3.49 21.67 1.68
CA SER A 40 -3.76 23.10 1.78
C SER A 40 -2.54 23.92 2.24
N ASP A 41 -1.64 23.37 3.08
CA ASP A 41 -0.34 24.00 3.43
C ASP A 41 0.48 24.26 2.16
N LEU A 42 0.69 23.22 1.36
CA LEU A 42 1.51 23.27 0.16
C LEU A 42 0.86 24.14 -0.91
N LEU A 43 -0.47 24.02 -1.06
CA LEU A 43 -1.22 24.83 -1.98
C LEU A 43 -1.11 26.32 -1.65
N ALA A 44 -1.25 26.70 -0.38
CA ALA A 44 -1.05 28.09 0.07
C ALA A 44 0.36 28.60 -0.26
N PHE A 45 1.39 27.79 0.02
CA PHE A 45 2.77 28.16 -0.25
C PHE A 45 3.04 28.37 -1.74
N PHE A 46 2.54 27.48 -2.61
CA PHE A 46 2.78 27.56 -4.05
C PHE A 46 1.89 28.59 -4.77
N ILE A 47 0.70 28.90 -4.23
CA ILE A 47 -0.19 29.94 -4.77
C ILE A 47 0.38 31.34 -4.52
N ASP A 48 1.08 31.57 -3.42
CA ASP A 48 1.62 32.88 -3.05
C ASP A 48 2.70 33.33 -4.05
N PRO A 49 2.45 34.32 -4.92
CA PRO A 49 3.44 34.72 -5.92
C PRO A 49 4.72 35.30 -5.30
N ASP A 50 4.67 35.77 -4.05
CA ASP A 50 5.78 36.40 -3.34
C ASP A 50 6.49 35.43 -2.36
N ALA A 51 6.01 34.19 -2.24
CA ALA A 51 6.68 33.17 -1.43
C ALA A 51 8.06 32.82 -2.02
N PRO A 52 9.02 32.35 -1.18
CA PRO A 52 10.40 32.07 -1.59
C PRO A 52 10.54 30.79 -2.42
N HIS A 53 9.60 30.51 -3.33
CA HIS A 53 9.68 29.44 -4.31
C HIS A 53 10.16 29.89 -5.69
N GLY A 54 10.10 31.19 -6.03
CA GLY A 54 10.63 31.71 -7.30
C GLY A 54 9.87 31.22 -8.55
N LEU A 55 8.58 30.93 -8.40
CA LEU A 55 7.67 30.52 -9.49
C LEU A 55 6.67 31.64 -9.84
N ASN A 56 6.75 32.79 -9.16
CA ASN A 56 5.90 33.95 -9.36
C ASN A 56 4.41 33.54 -9.43
N THR A 57 3.67 34.10 -10.39
CA THR A 57 2.24 33.87 -10.57
C THR A 57 1.89 32.55 -11.27
N LEU A 58 2.83 31.62 -11.44
CA LEU A 58 2.64 30.40 -12.24
C LEU A 58 1.45 29.56 -11.75
N VAL A 59 1.37 29.32 -10.44
CA VAL A 59 0.42 28.40 -9.80
C VAL A 59 -0.93 29.08 -9.61
N ILE A 60 -0.96 30.26 -8.99
CA ILE A 60 -2.19 31.05 -8.87
C ILE A 60 -2.76 31.36 -10.24
N GLY A 61 -1.93 31.70 -11.23
CA GLY A 61 -2.37 31.94 -12.59
C GLY A 61 -2.98 30.71 -13.26
N ALA A 62 -2.65 29.49 -12.84
CA ALA A 62 -3.29 28.27 -13.33
C ALA A 62 -4.68 28.09 -12.69
N LEU A 63 -4.84 28.47 -11.42
CA LEU A 63 -6.13 28.47 -10.74
C LEU A 63 -7.08 29.53 -11.33
N LEU A 64 -6.57 30.73 -11.61
CA LEU A 64 -7.36 31.86 -12.10
C LEU A 64 -7.91 31.66 -13.52
N GLU A 65 -7.33 30.76 -14.33
CA GLU A 65 -7.83 30.46 -15.69
C GLU A 65 -9.27 29.92 -15.70
N PHE A 66 -9.69 29.28 -14.61
CA PHE A 66 -11.02 28.67 -14.52
C PHE A 66 -12.08 29.62 -13.96
N LEU A 67 -11.70 30.85 -13.58
CA LEU A 67 -12.65 31.83 -13.09
C LEU A 67 -13.47 32.43 -14.24
N PRO A 68 -14.72 32.86 -13.97
CA PRO A 68 -15.59 33.44 -14.99
C PRO A 68 -15.11 34.81 -15.53
N ALA A 69 -14.04 35.37 -14.97
CA ALA A 69 -13.43 36.60 -15.45
C ALA A 69 -11.91 36.53 -15.28
N HIS A 70 -11.18 37.07 -16.25
CA HIS A 70 -9.76 37.31 -16.08
C HIS A 70 -9.53 38.37 -15.01
N VAL A 71 -8.69 38.01 -14.04
CA VAL A 71 -8.27 38.87 -12.94
C VAL A 71 -6.77 38.80 -12.75
N ASP A 72 -6.21 39.85 -12.17
CA ASP A 72 -4.79 39.92 -11.89
C ASP A 72 -4.39 38.90 -10.81
N ALA A 73 -3.18 38.35 -10.94
CA ALA A 73 -2.66 37.30 -10.08
C ALA A 73 -1.89 37.83 -8.85
N SER A 74 -1.81 39.14 -8.64
CA SER A 74 -1.19 39.70 -7.43
C SER A 74 -2.09 39.52 -6.21
N LEU A 75 -1.44 39.23 -5.08
CA LEU A 75 -2.08 39.18 -3.77
C LEU A 75 -1.60 40.36 -2.91
N LEU A 76 -2.45 40.82 -2.00
CA LEU A 76 -2.13 41.85 -1.00
C LEU A 76 -1.35 41.28 0.18
N SER A 77 -1.50 39.97 0.42
CA SER A 77 -0.85 39.23 1.50
C SER A 77 -0.76 37.75 1.12
N PRO A 78 0.12 36.96 1.78
CA PRO A 78 0.12 35.51 1.64
C PRO A 78 -1.29 34.92 1.86
N PRO A 79 -1.66 33.82 1.17
CA PRO A 79 -2.93 33.15 1.37
C PRO A 79 -3.15 32.81 2.86
N ALA A 80 -4.24 33.31 3.42
CA ALA A 80 -4.58 33.08 4.82
C ALA A 80 -5.24 31.70 4.95
N ARG A 81 -4.71 30.89 5.86
CA ARG A 81 -5.16 29.51 6.07
C ARG A 81 -6.11 29.38 7.23
N GLU A 82 -7.01 28.41 7.14
CA GLU A 82 -7.86 27.99 8.26
C GLU A 82 -8.59 29.17 8.93
N VAL A 83 -9.11 30.09 8.10
CA VAL A 83 -9.70 31.36 8.55
C VAL A 83 -11.05 31.11 9.19
N MET A 84 -11.17 31.45 10.48
CA MET A 84 -12.38 31.26 11.24
C MET A 84 -13.43 32.32 10.90
N THR A 85 -14.65 31.88 10.58
CA THR A 85 -15.79 32.76 10.36
C THR A 85 -16.41 33.18 11.70
N GLN A 86 -17.33 34.15 11.65
CA GLN A 86 -18.08 34.59 12.82
C GLN A 86 -19.00 33.52 13.40
N LYS A 87 -19.38 32.51 12.60
CA LYS A 87 -20.19 31.36 13.06
C LYS A 87 -19.33 30.19 13.56
N GLY A 88 -18.01 30.37 13.67
CA GLY A 88 -17.08 29.35 14.16
C GLY A 88 -16.76 28.25 13.15
N THR A 89 -17.08 28.46 11.87
CA THR A 89 -16.66 27.56 10.79
C THR A 89 -15.32 28.02 10.22
N ARG A 90 -14.70 27.23 9.35
CA ARG A 90 -13.30 27.43 8.98
C ARG A 90 -13.10 27.32 7.47
N ILE A 91 -12.68 28.42 6.86
CA ILE A 91 -12.30 28.51 5.45
C ILE A 91 -10.89 27.93 5.30
N ASP A 92 -10.70 27.02 4.34
CA ASP A 92 -9.37 26.42 4.11
C ASP A 92 -8.34 27.45 3.67
N LEU A 93 -8.63 28.22 2.62
CA LEU A 93 -7.78 29.27 2.08
C LEU A 93 -8.59 30.52 1.72
N LEU A 94 -8.10 31.67 2.16
CA LEU A 94 -8.59 33.00 1.78
C LEU A 94 -7.47 33.74 1.04
N LEU A 95 -7.73 34.09 -0.22
CA LEU A 95 -6.82 34.87 -1.06
C LEU A 95 -7.41 36.28 -1.23
N GLU A 96 -6.57 37.31 -1.06
CA GLU A 96 -7.00 38.69 -1.18
C GLU A 96 -6.13 39.44 -2.18
N SER A 97 -6.76 40.03 -3.20
CA SER A 97 -6.14 40.98 -4.13
C SER A 97 -6.71 42.39 -3.89
N LYS A 98 -6.29 43.36 -4.71
CA LYS A 98 -6.85 44.71 -4.72
C LYS A 98 -8.32 44.70 -5.15
N GLU A 99 -8.62 43.99 -6.23
CA GLU A 99 -9.93 44.04 -6.92
C GLU A 99 -10.85 42.86 -6.54
N TRP A 100 -10.30 41.79 -5.98
CA TRP A 100 -11.03 40.55 -5.74
C TRP A 100 -10.60 39.87 -4.44
N ALA A 101 -11.49 39.04 -3.90
CA ALA A 101 -11.21 38.15 -2.78
C ALA A 101 -11.77 36.76 -3.10
N MET A 102 -11.04 35.71 -2.74
CA MET A 102 -11.42 34.34 -3.04
C MET A 102 -11.41 33.48 -1.79
N VAL A 103 -12.50 32.74 -1.58
CA VAL A 103 -12.49 31.55 -0.73
C VAL A 103 -12.17 30.35 -1.62
N LEU A 104 -11.15 29.59 -1.25
CA LEU A 104 -10.76 28.35 -1.88
C LEU A 104 -10.89 27.23 -0.86
N GLU A 105 -11.88 26.38 -1.05
CA GLU A 105 -12.08 25.13 -0.29
C GLU A 105 -11.35 24.00 -1.00
N ASN A 106 -10.42 23.33 -0.33
CA ASN A 106 -9.64 22.24 -0.91
C ASN A 106 -10.10 20.90 -0.31
N LYS A 107 -10.72 20.06 -1.13
CA LYS A 107 -11.28 18.77 -0.70
C LYS A 107 -10.55 17.62 -1.35
N ILE A 108 -10.16 16.64 -0.54
CA ILE A 108 -9.59 15.39 -1.04
C ILE A 108 -10.68 14.31 -1.14
N TRP A 109 -11.75 14.42 -0.36
CA TRP A 109 -12.85 13.44 -0.32
C TRP A 109 -14.15 13.98 -0.93
N HIS A 110 -15.05 13.08 -1.35
CA HIS A 110 -16.22 13.41 -2.17
C HIS A 110 -17.40 14.08 -1.43
N GLN A 111 -17.35 14.27 -0.11
CA GLN A 111 -18.49 14.81 0.64
C GLN A 111 -18.44 16.34 0.74
N LEU A 112 -19.31 17.02 -0.02
CA LEU A 112 -19.53 18.47 0.04
C LEU A 112 -20.43 18.89 1.22
N ASN A 113 -20.05 18.50 2.45
CA ASN A 113 -20.80 18.86 3.66
C ASN A 113 -20.15 20.07 4.37
N ASN A 114 -19.99 21.17 3.63
CA ASN A 114 -19.38 22.40 4.14
C ASN A 114 -20.40 23.52 4.31
N PRO A 115 -20.15 24.46 5.23
CA PRO A 115 -21.00 25.64 5.44
C PRO A 115 -20.75 26.71 4.36
N PHE A 116 -20.99 26.38 3.09
CA PHE A 116 -20.70 27.24 1.94
C PHE A 116 -21.38 28.62 2.01
N ASN A 117 -22.61 28.68 2.52
CA ASN A 117 -23.35 29.95 2.72
C ASN A 117 -22.69 30.84 3.79
N ASP A 118 -21.97 30.25 4.74
CA ASP A 118 -21.23 31.00 5.74
C ASP A 118 -19.97 31.63 5.15
N TYR A 119 -19.29 30.89 4.27
CA TYR A 119 -18.09 31.37 3.58
C TYR A 119 -18.40 32.51 2.61
N SER A 120 -19.52 32.42 1.87
CA SER A 120 -19.96 33.51 0.99
C SER A 120 -20.29 34.77 1.78
N GLY A 121 -21.07 34.65 2.87
CA GLY A 121 -21.41 35.78 3.74
C GLY A 121 -20.17 36.41 4.41
N TYR A 122 -19.17 35.60 4.76
CA TYR A 122 -17.91 36.10 5.28
C TYR A 122 -17.17 37.01 4.29
N LEU A 123 -17.09 36.63 3.01
CA LEU A 123 -16.48 37.48 1.97
C LEU A 123 -17.25 38.77 1.78
N GLU A 124 -18.59 38.70 1.65
CA GLU A 124 -19.43 39.89 1.43
C GLU A 124 -19.28 40.92 2.55
N GLN A 125 -19.15 40.47 3.79
CA GLN A 125 -19.01 41.36 4.94
C GLN A 125 -17.58 41.89 5.10
N LYS A 126 -16.55 41.05 4.90
CA LYS A 126 -15.15 41.45 5.09
C LYS A 126 -14.62 42.26 3.91
N HIS A 127 -15.12 42.01 2.71
CA HIS A 127 -14.65 42.60 1.47
C HIS A 127 -15.82 43.07 0.57
N PRO A 128 -16.68 43.98 1.05
CA PRO A 128 -17.87 44.41 0.30
C PRO A 128 -17.54 45.09 -1.04
N ASP A 129 -16.36 45.70 -1.14
CA ASP A 129 -15.92 46.44 -2.34
C ASP A 129 -15.13 45.58 -3.34
N LYS A 130 -14.87 44.30 -3.03
CA LYS A 130 -14.09 43.40 -3.89
C LYS A 130 -15.00 42.41 -4.59
N LYS A 131 -14.61 41.99 -5.80
CA LYS A 131 -15.30 40.90 -6.50
C LYS A 131 -15.09 39.57 -5.75
N PRO A 132 -16.16 38.88 -5.30
CA PRO A 132 -16.01 37.61 -4.60
C PRO A 132 -15.82 36.45 -5.59
N PHE A 133 -14.91 35.54 -5.26
CA PHE A 133 -14.78 34.24 -5.91
C PHE A 133 -14.91 33.13 -4.87
N LEU A 134 -15.69 32.12 -5.21
CA LEU A 134 -15.98 30.98 -4.34
C LEU A 134 -15.59 29.73 -5.12
N VAL A 135 -14.51 29.06 -4.70
CA VAL A 135 -13.89 27.99 -5.46
C VAL A 135 -13.80 26.72 -4.62
N VAL A 136 -14.21 25.60 -5.20
CA VAL A 136 -13.94 24.26 -4.67
C VAL A 136 -12.89 23.59 -5.56
N LEU A 137 -11.75 23.24 -4.99
CA LEU A 137 -10.72 22.44 -5.64
C LEU A 137 -10.79 21.01 -5.07
N SER A 138 -11.07 20.02 -5.92
CA SER A 138 -11.26 18.62 -5.48
C SER A 138 -10.92 17.60 -6.57
N PRO A 139 -10.83 16.29 -6.30
CA PRO A 139 -10.62 15.29 -7.36
C PRO A 139 -11.67 15.36 -8.49
N GLU A 140 -12.96 15.53 -8.16
CA GLU A 140 -14.05 15.54 -9.16
C GLU A 140 -14.37 16.94 -9.69
N GLY A 141 -14.00 17.99 -8.97
CA GLY A 141 -14.39 19.37 -9.31
C GLY A 141 -15.88 19.65 -9.13
N LEU A 142 -16.57 18.90 -8.27
CA LEU A 142 -17.97 19.19 -7.93
C LEU A 142 -18.05 20.39 -6.99
N ALA A 143 -19.05 21.25 -7.20
CA ALA A 143 -19.30 22.41 -6.38
C ALA A 143 -20.81 22.71 -6.25
N PRO A 144 -21.25 23.34 -5.14
CA PRO A 144 -22.63 23.80 -5.01
C PRO A 144 -22.94 24.96 -5.97
N ALA A 145 -24.22 25.28 -6.14
CA ALA A 145 -24.64 26.40 -6.97
C ALA A 145 -23.99 27.72 -6.51
N GLY A 146 -23.48 28.50 -7.47
CA GLY A 146 -22.77 29.76 -7.20
C GLY A 146 -21.27 29.61 -6.88
N TRP A 147 -20.76 28.39 -6.80
CA TRP A 147 -19.33 28.10 -6.64
C TRP A 147 -18.72 27.58 -7.94
N THR A 148 -17.47 27.93 -8.19
CA THR A 148 -16.67 27.35 -9.28
C THR A 148 -16.02 26.08 -8.79
N GLY A 149 -16.41 24.94 -9.36
CA GLY A 149 -15.75 23.66 -9.13
C GLY A 149 -14.59 23.45 -10.10
N ILE A 150 -13.41 23.13 -9.56
CA ILE A 150 -12.20 22.83 -10.34
C ILE A 150 -11.71 21.45 -9.93
N SER A 151 -11.60 20.53 -10.89
CA SER A 151 -11.02 19.23 -10.60
C SER A 151 -9.49 19.33 -10.48
N TYR A 152 -8.85 18.47 -9.68
CA TYR A 152 -7.40 18.34 -9.67
C TYR A 152 -6.86 18.04 -11.07
N SER A 153 -7.56 17.22 -11.87
CA SER A 153 -7.17 16.93 -13.25
C SER A 153 -7.17 18.18 -14.15
N MET A 154 -8.20 19.04 -14.03
CA MET A 154 -8.26 20.32 -14.74
C MET A 154 -7.12 21.23 -14.32
N PHE A 155 -6.94 21.42 -13.00
CA PHE A 155 -5.87 22.26 -12.47
C PHE A 155 -4.48 21.80 -12.94
N ILE A 156 -4.21 20.49 -12.86
CA ILE A 156 -2.94 19.87 -13.30
C ILE A 156 -2.75 20.02 -14.81
N SER A 157 -3.81 19.92 -15.62
CA SER A 157 -3.70 20.05 -17.08
C SER A 157 -3.16 21.41 -17.53
N VAL A 158 -3.40 22.47 -16.74
CA VAL A 158 -2.86 23.82 -16.97
C VAL A 158 -1.52 24.00 -16.27
N LEU A 159 -1.40 23.52 -15.03
CA LEU A 159 -0.20 23.71 -14.21
C LEU A 159 1.02 22.97 -14.76
N SER A 160 0.86 21.72 -15.20
CA SER A 160 1.97 20.87 -15.65
C SER A 160 2.72 21.43 -16.86
N PRO A 161 2.06 21.86 -17.96
CA PRO A 161 2.76 22.50 -19.08
C PRO A 161 3.51 23.78 -18.66
N ARG A 162 2.91 24.60 -17.79
CA ARG A 162 3.54 25.83 -17.28
C ARG A 162 4.79 25.53 -16.46
N LEU A 163 4.72 24.53 -15.58
CA LEU A 163 5.89 24.06 -14.83
C LEU A 163 6.98 23.53 -15.79
N GLY A 164 6.59 22.74 -16.80
CA GLY A 164 7.52 22.25 -17.82
C GLY A 164 8.27 23.37 -18.53
N MET A 165 7.56 24.43 -18.93
CA MET A 165 8.19 25.62 -19.53
C MET A 165 9.11 26.33 -18.54
N ALA A 166 8.72 26.49 -17.27
CA ALA A 166 9.57 27.09 -16.24
C ALA A 166 10.87 26.30 -15.99
N CYS A 167 10.80 24.97 -16.03
CA CYS A 167 11.98 24.09 -15.91
C CYS A 167 12.96 24.25 -17.09
N ILE A 168 12.47 24.62 -18.28
CA ILE A 168 13.30 24.86 -19.47
C ILE A 168 13.85 26.28 -19.48
N SER A 169 13.03 27.26 -19.11
CA SER A 169 13.34 28.69 -19.24
C SER A 169 14.13 29.27 -18.06
N SER A 170 14.42 28.49 -17.02
CA SER A 170 15.14 28.98 -15.83
C SER A 170 16.07 27.91 -15.26
N PRO A 171 17.14 28.30 -14.53
CA PRO A 171 17.98 27.34 -13.83
C PRO A 171 17.17 26.43 -12.91
N LEU A 172 17.65 25.20 -12.72
CA LEU A 172 16.99 24.23 -11.86
C LEU A 172 16.78 24.82 -10.46
N ASN A 173 15.52 24.87 -10.05
CA ASN A 173 15.10 25.34 -8.75
C ASN A 173 14.46 24.18 -7.98
N LYS A 174 14.89 23.96 -6.73
CA LYS A 174 14.35 22.90 -5.87
C LYS A 174 12.81 22.94 -5.77
N TRP A 175 12.21 24.12 -5.87
CA TRP A 175 10.77 24.30 -5.79
C TRP A 175 10.05 23.89 -7.07
N GLN A 176 10.71 23.85 -8.23
CA GLN A 176 10.16 23.21 -9.42
C GLN A 176 10.03 21.71 -9.21
N VAL A 177 11.05 21.09 -8.60
CA VAL A 177 11.04 19.66 -8.25
C VAL A 177 9.93 19.39 -7.23
N LEU A 178 9.87 20.17 -6.14
CA LEU A 178 8.83 19.98 -5.11
C LEU A 178 7.40 20.27 -5.63
N LEU A 179 7.23 21.21 -6.56
CA LEU A 179 5.93 21.41 -7.21
C LEU A 179 5.57 20.22 -8.10
N ARG A 180 6.53 19.62 -8.80
CA ARG A 180 6.31 18.38 -9.55
C ARG A 180 5.90 17.23 -8.62
N GLU A 181 6.59 17.08 -7.48
CA GLU A 181 6.22 16.10 -6.46
C GLU A 181 4.80 16.32 -5.94
N PHE A 182 4.41 17.59 -5.76
CA PHE A 182 3.05 17.95 -5.34
C PHE A 182 2.01 17.63 -6.42
N ILE A 183 2.31 17.87 -7.70
CA ILE A 183 1.44 17.47 -8.81
C ILE A 183 1.25 15.95 -8.83
N LEU A 184 2.33 15.17 -8.73
CA LEU A 184 2.26 13.71 -8.66
C LEU A 184 1.43 13.24 -7.45
N HIS A 185 1.52 13.96 -6.33
CA HIS A 185 0.69 13.69 -5.16
C HIS A 185 -0.79 13.89 -5.47
N LEU A 186 -1.18 15.02 -6.07
CA LEU A 186 -2.56 15.27 -6.47
C LEU A 186 -3.06 14.21 -7.49
N GLU A 187 -2.20 13.76 -8.41
CA GLU A 187 -2.53 12.64 -9.31
C GLU A 187 -2.78 11.32 -8.57
N THR A 188 -2.03 11.07 -7.51
CA THR A 188 -2.23 9.89 -6.65
C THR A 188 -3.57 9.98 -5.90
N LEU A 189 -3.96 11.18 -5.43
CA LEU A 189 -5.24 11.40 -4.74
C LEU A 189 -6.46 11.13 -5.61
N MET A 190 -6.35 11.36 -6.92
CA MET A 190 -7.40 11.02 -7.89
C MET A 190 -7.55 9.51 -8.13
N GLY A 191 -6.72 8.67 -7.48
CA GLY A 191 -6.87 7.23 -7.57
C GLY A 191 -6.65 6.69 -8.98
N LYS A 192 -5.67 7.23 -9.73
CA LYS A 192 -5.19 6.64 -10.99
C LYS A 192 -4.49 5.27 -10.79
N ASN A 193 -5.02 4.40 -9.92
CA ASN A 193 -4.94 2.95 -10.12
C ASN A 193 -5.98 2.58 -11.18
N THR A 194 -5.85 3.16 -12.36
CA THR A 194 -6.77 2.87 -13.47
C THR A 194 -6.40 1.48 -13.96
N ILE A 195 -7.19 0.49 -13.56
CA ILE A 195 -7.13 -0.83 -14.20
C ILE A 195 -7.46 -0.58 -15.67
N ALA A 196 -6.56 -0.97 -16.58
CA ALA A 196 -6.82 -0.82 -18.00
C ALA A 196 -8.17 -1.47 -18.35
N ALA A 197 -9.01 -0.81 -19.15
CA ALA A 197 -10.36 -1.31 -19.46
C ALA A 197 -10.35 -2.75 -20.01
N GLU A 198 -9.30 -3.12 -20.75
CA GLU A 198 -9.05 -4.48 -21.23
C GLU A 198 -8.82 -5.48 -20.08
N THR A 199 -8.07 -5.08 -19.06
CA THR A 199 -7.83 -5.91 -17.86
C THR A 199 -9.10 -6.07 -17.04
N GLU A 200 -9.85 -4.98 -16.85
CA GLU A 200 -11.13 -5.00 -16.15
C GLU A 200 -12.12 -5.95 -16.84
N THR A 201 -12.33 -5.75 -18.14
CA THR A 201 -13.23 -6.57 -18.96
C THR A 201 -12.82 -8.04 -18.90
N PHE A 202 -11.54 -8.35 -19.11
CA PHE A 202 -11.06 -9.73 -19.06
C PHE A 202 -11.33 -10.41 -17.71
N VAL A 203 -11.04 -9.73 -16.60
CA VAL A 203 -11.25 -10.30 -15.26
C VAL A 203 -12.73 -10.53 -14.99
N LEU A 204 -13.59 -9.56 -15.33
CA LEU A 204 -15.04 -9.67 -15.14
C LEU A 204 -15.65 -10.82 -15.95
N GLU A 205 -15.23 -10.99 -17.21
CA GLU A 205 -15.70 -12.07 -18.08
C GLU A 205 -15.21 -13.46 -17.62
N ASN A 206 -14.09 -13.52 -16.89
CA ASN A 206 -13.46 -14.78 -16.47
C ASN A 206 -13.56 -15.07 -14.97
N LEU A 207 -14.40 -14.35 -14.20
CA LEU A 207 -14.53 -14.54 -12.75
C LEU A 207 -14.78 -15.99 -12.33
N ARG A 208 -15.65 -16.70 -13.06
CA ARG A 208 -15.92 -18.12 -12.81
C ARG A 208 -14.67 -18.98 -12.98
N ASN A 209 -13.96 -18.79 -14.09
CA ASN A 209 -12.75 -19.53 -14.41
C ASN A 209 -11.65 -19.28 -13.36
N ILE A 210 -11.46 -18.03 -12.97
CA ILE A 210 -10.54 -17.63 -11.90
C ILE A 210 -10.93 -18.30 -10.59
N GLN A 211 -12.21 -18.30 -10.23
CA GLN A 211 -12.70 -18.97 -9.02
C GLN A 211 -12.47 -20.48 -9.06
N GLU A 212 -12.71 -21.14 -10.20
CA GLU A 212 -12.42 -22.57 -10.37
C GLU A 212 -10.93 -22.88 -10.18
N ALA A 213 -10.04 -22.03 -10.71
CA ALA A 213 -8.59 -22.17 -10.51
C ALA A 213 -8.18 -22.01 -9.03
N VAL A 214 -8.78 -21.05 -8.31
CA VAL A 214 -8.56 -20.86 -6.87
C VAL A 214 -9.05 -22.06 -6.06
N LEU A 215 -10.23 -22.60 -6.39
CA LEU A 215 -10.77 -23.79 -5.73
C LEU A 215 -9.89 -25.02 -5.97
N LEU A 216 -9.41 -25.22 -7.20
CA LEU A 216 -8.47 -26.29 -7.53
C LEU A 216 -7.18 -26.16 -6.74
N LYS A 217 -6.58 -24.96 -6.69
CA LYS A 217 -5.38 -24.68 -5.87
C LYS A 217 -5.62 -25.10 -4.41
N ASN A 218 -6.72 -24.65 -3.82
CA ASN A 218 -7.05 -24.96 -2.43
C ASN A 218 -7.26 -26.47 -2.20
N ALA A 219 -7.91 -27.16 -3.14
CA ALA A 219 -8.12 -28.61 -3.06
C ALA A 219 -6.79 -29.38 -3.12
N VAL A 220 -5.87 -29.00 -4.02
CA VAL A 220 -4.54 -29.61 -4.13
C VAL A 220 -3.71 -29.39 -2.88
N VAL A 221 -3.71 -28.17 -2.34
CA VAL A 221 -3.01 -27.84 -1.08
C VAL A 221 -3.54 -28.66 0.09
N LYS A 222 -4.88 -28.81 0.18
CA LYS A 222 -5.52 -29.63 1.21
C LYS A 222 -5.16 -31.12 1.06
N SER A 223 -5.20 -31.66 -0.14
CA SER A 223 -4.78 -33.05 -0.42
C SER A 223 -3.33 -33.27 0.01
N LEU A 224 -2.43 -32.32 -0.33
CA LEU A 224 -1.02 -32.40 0.05
C LEU A 224 -0.84 -32.37 1.58
N GLN A 225 -1.61 -31.55 2.30
CA GLN A 225 -1.61 -31.52 3.76
C GLN A 225 -2.05 -32.86 4.36
N GLU A 226 -3.15 -33.43 3.86
CA GLU A 226 -3.67 -34.73 4.33
C GLU A 226 -2.71 -35.88 4.02
N GLU A 227 -2.08 -35.88 2.84
CA GLU A 227 -1.03 -36.83 2.48
C GLU A 227 0.20 -36.71 3.39
N GLY A 228 0.63 -35.48 3.68
CA GLY A 228 1.73 -35.21 4.60
C GLY A 228 1.42 -35.67 6.02
N LEU A 229 0.22 -35.38 6.53
CA LEU A 229 -0.22 -35.86 7.85
C LEU A 229 -0.22 -37.39 7.93
N ARG A 230 -0.76 -38.08 6.92
CA ARG A 230 -0.74 -39.56 6.87
C ARG A 230 0.68 -40.11 6.90
N PHE A 231 1.55 -39.56 6.04
CA PHE A 231 2.95 -39.97 5.97
C PHE A 231 3.66 -39.80 7.32
N LEU A 232 3.50 -38.64 7.96
CA LEU A 232 4.14 -38.35 9.23
C LEU A 232 3.56 -39.21 10.36
N THR A 233 2.25 -39.43 10.37
CA THR A 233 1.59 -40.30 11.37
C THR A 233 2.12 -41.74 11.27
N GLU A 234 2.28 -42.26 10.06
CA GLU A 234 2.89 -43.58 9.83
C GLU A 234 4.36 -43.60 10.29
N HIS A 235 5.15 -42.58 9.91
CA HIS A 235 6.56 -42.45 10.29
C HIS A 235 6.79 -42.45 11.80
N PHE A 236 5.88 -41.85 12.57
CA PHE A 236 5.98 -41.76 14.03
C PHE A 236 5.19 -42.83 14.81
N SER A 237 4.49 -43.73 14.12
CA SER A 237 3.58 -44.71 14.72
C SER A 237 4.26 -45.65 15.73
N ASP A 238 5.47 -46.15 15.41
CA ASP A 238 6.25 -47.04 16.29
C ASP A 238 6.62 -46.38 17.64
N ARG A 239 6.66 -45.05 17.69
CA ARG A 239 6.97 -44.27 18.90
C ARG A 239 5.72 -43.85 19.66
N GLY A 240 4.53 -44.06 19.10
CA GLY A 240 3.26 -43.63 19.68
C GLY A 240 3.07 -42.11 19.70
N TYR A 241 3.81 -41.36 18.89
CA TYR A 241 3.64 -39.89 18.82
C TYR A 241 2.50 -39.53 17.88
N GLU A 242 1.64 -38.62 18.33
CA GLU A 242 0.53 -38.10 17.53
C GLU A 242 0.95 -36.79 16.85
N VAL A 243 0.76 -36.74 15.53
CA VAL A 243 1.11 -35.58 14.70
C VAL A 243 -0.09 -34.65 14.58
N THR A 244 0.11 -33.36 14.82
CA THR A 244 -0.88 -32.30 14.62
C THR A 244 -0.59 -31.56 13.31
N THR A 245 -1.61 -30.94 12.71
CA THR A 245 -1.43 -30.11 11.51
C THR A 245 -2.35 -28.89 11.48
N ALA A 246 -1.88 -27.83 10.83
CA ALA A 246 -2.66 -26.63 10.51
C ALA A 246 -2.26 -26.09 9.12
N LEU A 247 -3.17 -25.35 8.49
CA LEU A 247 -2.90 -24.66 7.22
C LEU A 247 -2.98 -23.15 7.43
N ASN A 248 -1.85 -22.48 7.26
CA ASN A 248 -1.76 -21.03 7.26
C ASN A 248 -1.43 -20.50 5.85
N HIS A 249 -1.50 -19.19 5.68
CA HIS A 249 -1.05 -18.51 4.47
C HIS A 249 -0.10 -17.38 4.83
N TRP A 250 1.05 -17.32 4.17
CA TRP A 250 2.04 -16.25 4.30
C TRP A 250 2.26 -15.61 2.94
N GLU A 251 2.15 -14.29 2.86
CA GLU A 251 2.31 -13.53 1.60
C GLU A 251 1.39 -14.04 0.46
N GLY A 252 0.26 -14.69 0.80
CA GLY A 252 -0.67 -15.30 -0.15
C GLY A 252 -0.34 -16.76 -0.54
N TYR A 253 0.76 -17.33 -0.05
CA TYR A 253 1.21 -18.70 -0.32
C TYR A 253 0.91 -19.67 0.85
N PRO A 254 0.65 -20.96 0.57
CA PRO A 254 0.33 -21.94 1.61
C PRO A 254 1.53 -22.26 2.52
N ALA A 255 1.25 -22.37 3.82
CA ALA A 255 2.19 -22.78 4.85
C ALA A 255 1.58 -23.95 5.65
N LEU A 256 2.00 -25.18 5.33
CA LEU A 256 1.52 -26.40 5.97
C LEU A 256 2.31 -26.63 7.25
N ARG A 257 1.65 -26.50 8.40
CA ARG A 257 2.29 -26.62 9.73
C ARG A 257 2.06 -28.02 10.27
N PHE A 258 3.08 -28.57 10.91
CA PHE A 258 3.06 -29.86 11.57
C PHE A 258 3.74 -29.77 12.93
N GLY A 259 3.18 -30.44 13.93
CA GLY A 259 3.76 -30.54 15.28
C GLY A 259 3.48 -31.91 15.88
N LEU A 260 3.95 -32.14 17.10
CA LEU A 260 3.61 -33.34 17.88
C LEU A 260 2.75 -32.94 19.07
N SER A 261 1.67 -33.68 19.35
CA SER A 261 0.66 -33.28 20.34
C SER A 261 1.18 -33.24 21.78
N HIS A 262 2.28 -33.93 22.06
CA HIS A 262 2.92 -33.94 23.38
C HIS A 262 3.85 -32.74 23.63
N TRP A 263 4.07 -31.86 22.65
CA TRP A 263 4.82 -30.63 22.87
C TRP A 263 3.97 -29.63 23.67
N VAL A 264 4.58 -29.06 24.73
CA VAL A 264 3.95 -28.02 25.56
C VAL A 264 4.03 -26.65 24.88
N SER A 265 5.07 -26.43 24.09
CA SER A 265 5.30 -25.17 23.39
C SER A 265 4.51 -25.09 22.08
N GLU A 266 4.37 -23.88 21.53
CA GLU A 266 3.82 -23.66 20.19
C GLU A 266 4.86 -23.95 19.07
N SER A 267 5.86 -24.78 19.34
CA SER A 267 6.89 -25.14 18.36
C SER A 267 6.27 -25.97 17.22
N ASP A 268 6.74 -25.77 16.00
CA ASP A 268 6.28 -26.53 14.84
C ASP A 268 7.29 -26.55 13.68
N VAL A 269 7.00 -27.39 12.69
CA VAL A 269 7.70 -27.46 11.42
C VAL A 269 6.72 -27.13 10.30
N VAL A 270 7.14 -26.25 9.39
CA VAL A 270 6.31 -25.68 8.35
C VAL A 270 6.88 -26.02 6.99
N LEU A 271 6.10 -26.66 6.13
CA LEU A 271 6.37 -26.74 4.70
C LEU A 271 5.74 -25.52 4.00
N PHE A 272 6.58 -24.57 3.58
CA PHE A 272 6.17 -23.33 2.94
C PHE A 272 6.27 -23.44 1.41
N LEU A 273 5.13 -23.26 0.74
CA LEU A 273 4.96 -23.51 -0.69
C LEU A 273 4.98 -22.22 -1.51
N ASP A 274 6.14 -21.55 -1.52
CA ASP A 274 6.40 -20.36 -2.33
C ASP A 274 7.36 -20.68 -3.48
N LYS A 275 6.90 -20.42 -4.71
CA LYS A 275 7.67 -20.61 -5.95
C LYS A 275 7.69 -19.34 -6.79
N THR A 276 7.69 -18.18 -6.14
CA THR A 276 8.03 -16.92 -6.81
C THR A 276 9.40 -17.00 -7.48
N PRO A 277 9.66 -16.25 -8.56
CA PRO A 277 10.92 -16.31 -9.28
C PRO A 277 12.13 -16.15 -8.35
N GLY A 278 13.01 -17.16 -8.33
CA GLY A 278 14.20 -17.18 -7.48
C GLY A 278 14.02 -17.80 -6.09
N ARG A 279 12.80 -18.19 -5.69
CA ARG A 279 12.51 -18.90 -4.44
C ARG A 279 12.31 -20.42 -4.68
N GLN A 280 12.47 -21.19 -3.60
CA GLN A 280 12.26 -22.63 -3.53
C GLN A 280 11.27 -22.92 -2.39
N PHE A 281 10.65 -24.10 -2.41
CA PHE A 281 9.89 -24.56 -1.24
C PHE A 281 10.83 -24.70 -0.05
N GLU A 282 10.32 -24.39 1.14
CA GLU A 282 11.13 -24.35 2.35
C GLU A 282 10.52 -25.23 3.44
N VAL A 283 11.38 -25.90 4.21
CA VAL A 283 11.02 -26.48 5.50
C VAL A 283 11.55 -25.54 6.58
N ARG A 284 10.64 -24.95 7.34
CA ARG A 284 10.96 -24.02 8.43
C ARG A 284 10.65 -24.64 9.78
N THR A 285 11.64 -24.68 10.65
CA THR A 285 11.49 -25.18 12.03
C THR A 285 11.40 -24.00 12.98
N TYR A 286 10.30 -23.89 13.71
CA TYR A 286 10.07 -22.88 14.73
C TYR A 286 10.25 -23.50 16.11
N ILE A 287 11.27 -23.03 16.83
CA ILE A 287 11.47 -23.36 18.25
C ILE A 287 10.89 -22.21 19.06
N CYS A 288 9.72 -22.41 19.63
CA CYS A 288 8.99 -21.42 20.39
C CYS A 288 9.39 -21.43 21.86
N SER A 289 8.79 -20.56 22.68
CA SER A 289 8.91 -20.49 24.15
C SER A 289 10.34 -20.52 24.71
N LEU A 290 11.29 -19.86 24.04
CA LEU A 290 12.68 -19.70 24.50
C LEU A 290 12.78 -18.59 25.57
N THR A 291 12.28 -18.89 26.77
CA THR A 291 12.10 -17.93 27.87
C THR A 291 13.39 -17.55 28.60
N THR A 292 14.48 -18.31 28.43
CA THR A 292 15.76 -18.04 29.09
C THR A 292 16.91 -17.92 28.09
N PRO A 293 17.96 -17.13 28.39
CA PRO A 293 19.16 -17.06 27.56
C PRO A 293 19.85 -18.42 27.35
N ALA A 294 19.75 -19.32 28.34
CA ALA A 294 20.28 -20.68 28.23
C ALA A 294 19.54 -21.50 27.17
N LEU A 295 18.20 -21.47 27.16
CA LEU A 295 17.39 -22.11 26.13
C LEU A 295 17.65 -21.52 24.74
N GLN A 296 17.77 -20.20 24.64
CA GLN A 296 18.12 -19.52 23.37
C GLN A 296 19.48 -19.99 22.85
N HIS A 297 20.47 -20.13 23.73
CA HIS A 297 21.79 -20.64 23.37
C HIS A 297 21.76 -22.11 22.97
N GLN A 298 20.95 -22.94 23.63
CA GLN A 298 20.77 -24.35 23.29
C GLN A 298 20.07 -24.53 21.95
N ALA A 299 19.01 -23.75 21.68
CA ALA A 299 18.34 -23.73 20.38
C ALA A 299 19.34 -23.38 19.27
N ARG A 300 20.19 -22.35 19.47
CA ARG A 300 21.27 -22.03 18.54
C ARG A 300 22.27 -23.19 18.41
N LYS A 301 22.65 -23.86 19.49
CA LYS A 301 23.60 -24.99 19.45
C LYS A 301 23.07 -26.24 18.76
N MET A 302 21.75 -26.36 18.61
CA MET A 302 21.12 -27.40 17.80
C MET A 302 21.49 -27.28 16.31
N LEU A 303 22.09 -26.15 15.90
CA LEU A 303 22.76 -25.98 14.60
C LEU A 303 23.78 -27.10 14.37
N ILE A 304 23.45 -28.01 13.47
CA ILE A 304 24.45 -28.57 12.56
C ILE A 304 24.42 -27.64 11.34
N PRO A 305 25.37 -26.71 11.16
CA PRO A 305 25.37 -25.74 10.05
C PRO A 305 25.33 -26.38 8.65
N ALA A 306 25.60 -27.68 8.55
CA ALA A 306 25.53 -28.44 7.30
C ALA A 306 24.10 -28.82 6.87
N LEU A 307 23.07 -28.58 7.70
CA LEU A 307 21.69 -29.04 7.45
C LEU A 307 20.67 -27.92 7.18
N TYR A 308 21.04 -26.65 7.38
CA TYR A 308 20.13 -25.51 7.28
C TYR A 308 20.77 -24.39 6.46
N ASP A 309 19.95 -23.73 5.63
CA ASP A 309 20.38 -22.67 4.73
C ASP A 309 20.22 -21.26 5.31
N ASP A 310 19.39 -21.10 6.35
CA ASP A 310 19.16 -19.83 7.02
C ASP A 310 18.66 -20.01 8.46
N CYS A 311 18.85 -19.00 9.31
CA CYS A 311 18.24 -18.95 10.63
C CYS A 311 18.19 -17.52 11.21
N TRP A 312 17.17 -17.22 12.01
CA TRP A 312 17.07 -15.94 12.69
C TRP A 312 16.24 -16.05 13.98
N PRO A 313 16.49 -15.18 14.98
CA PRO A 313 15.60 -15.03 16.13
C PRO A 313 14.38 -14.17 15.79
N GLU A 314 13.24 -14.52 16.36
CA GLU A 314 11.99 -13.75 16.29
C GLU A 314 11.50 -13.38 17.69
N ARG A 315 10.59 -12.39 17.78
CA ARG A 315 9.95 -11.96 19.04
C ARG A 315 10.95 -11.77 20.19
N SER A 316 11.97 -10.93 19.95
CA SER A 316 13.05 -10.66 20.91
C SER A 316 13.81 -11.91 21.38
N GLY A 317 13.90 -12.94 20.54
CA GLY A 317 14.60 -14.19 20.81
C GLY A 317 13.77 -15.26 21.52
N SER A 318 12.49 -15.01 21.80
CA SER A 318 11.58 -16.02 22.38
C SER A 318 11.17 -17.10 21.38
N VAL A 319 11.40 -16.87 20.08
CA VAL A 319 11.25 -17.85 19.01
C VAL A 319 12.53 -17.87 18.19
N PHE A 320 12.96 -19.05 17.76
CA PHE A 320 14.10 -19.19 16.85
C PHE A 320 13.70 -20.03 15.65
N THR A 321 13.99 -19.50 14.46
CA THR A 321 13.56 -20.08 13.19
C THR A 321 14.76 -20.61 12.43
N PHE A 322 14.65 -21.82 11.91
CA PHE A 322 15.61 -22.44 11.00
C PHE A 322 14.96 -22.74 9.67
N VAL A 323 15.70 -22.59 8.58
CA VAL A 323 15.18 -22.80 7.22
C VAL A 323 16.05 -23.77 6.46
N SER A 324 15.44 -24.77 5.83
CA SER A 324 16.06 -25.60 4.80
C SER A 324 15.29 -25.43 3.49
N ARG A 325 16.03 -25.15 2.41
CA ARG A 325 15.48 -24.93 1.07
C ARG A 325 15.50 -26.25 0.30
N LEU A 326 14.36 -26.61 -0.26
CA LEU A 326 14.17 -27.86 -0.98
C LEU A 326 14.69 -27.72 -2.42
N SER A 327 15.58 -28.63 -2.83
CA SER A 327 16.03 -28.69 -4.22
C SER A 327 14.92 -29.19 -5.15
N GLN A 328 15.08 -29.05 -6.47
CA GLN A 328 14.08 -29.51 -7.45
C GLN A 328 13.72 -31.00 -7.31
N LYS A 329 14.66 -31.87 -6.90
CA LYS A 329 14.37 -33.29 -6.62
C LYS A 329 13.40 -33.45 -5.44
N HIS A 330 13.53 -32.59 -4.43
CA HIS A 330 12.64 -32.57 -3.27
C HIS A 330 11.27 -31.96 -3.57
N GLU A 331 10.93 -31.66 -4.82
CA GLU A 331 9.55 -31.32 -5.20
C GLU A 331 8.66 -32.57 -5.33
N GLU A 332 9.24 -33.77 -5.35
CA GLU A 332 8.50 -35.01 -5.17
C GLU A 332 7.93 -35.08 -3.75
N LYS A 333 6.61 -35.30 -3.63
CA LYS A 333 5.88 -35.27 -2.34
C LYS A 333 6.56 -36.06 -1.24
N HIS A 334 7.03 -37.28 -1.56
CA HIS A 334 7.70 -38.15 -0.60
C HIS A 334 8.97 -37.52 -0.02
N LEU A 335 9.80 -36.90 -0.84
CA LEU A 335 11.03 -36.22 -0.40
C LEU A 335 10.73 -34.95 0.40
N MET A 336 9.68 -34.20 0.06
CA MET A 336 9.20 -33.08 0.90
C MET A 336 8.85 -33.57 2.31
N PHE A 337 8.05 -34.63 2.41
CA PHE A 337 7.59 -35.14 3.69
C PHE A 337 8.71 -35.77 4.51
N GLN A 338 9.70 -36.41 3.87
CA GLN A 338 10.92 -36.87 4.55
C GLN A 338 11.71 -35.72 5.18
N SER A 339 11.85 -34.59 4.47
CA SER A 339 12.52 -33.40 5.03
C SER A 339 11.76 -32.84 6.23
N VAL A 340 10.42 -32.80 6.16
CA VAL A 340 9.57 -32.38 7.30
C VAL A 340 9.72 -33.37 8.47
N ALA A 341 9.69 -34.68 8.22
CA ALA A 341 9.86 -35.71 9.25
C ALA A 341 11.19 -35.57 9.98
N LYS A 342 12.29 -35.38 9.23
CA LYS A 342 13.62 -35.16 9.80
C LYS A 342 13.68 -33.91 10.68
N ALA A 343 13.06 -32.81 10.24
CA ALA A 343 12.99 -31.59 11.03
C ALA A 343 12.15 -31.79 12.31
N LEU A 344 11.03 -32.52 12.23
CA LEU A 344 10.20 -32.88 13.39
C LEU A 344 10.96 -33.77 14.38
N GLU A 345 11.72 -34.75 13.91
CA GLU A 345 12.55 -35.61 14.77
C GLU A 345 13.58 -34.81 15.55
N GLN A 346 14.28 -33.91 14.86
CA GLN A 346 15.27 -33.04 15.49
C GLN A 346 14.61 -32.12 16.51
N LEU A 347 13.52 -31.44 16.13
CA LEU A 347 12.79 -30.56 17.05
C LEU A 347 12.25 -31.33 18.26
N ASN A 348 11.77 -32.56 18.06
CA ASN A 348 11.31 -33.40 19.15
C ASN A 348 12.43 -33.75 20.14
N GLU A 349 13.65 -34.04 19.67
CA GLU A 349 14.79 -34.23 20.57
C GLU A 349 15.07 -32.99 21.42
N PHE A 350 14.88 -31.80 20.85
CA PHE A 350 15.05 -30.55 21.59
C PHE A 350 13.95 -30.36 22.63
N GLU A 351 12.67 -30.52 22.26
CA GLU A 351 11.52 -30.36 23.17
C GLU A 351 11.58 -31.39 24.33
N LEU A 352 11.98 -32.65 24.07
CA LEU A 352 12.13 -33.67 25.12
C LEU A 352 13.31 -33.43 26.07
N ARG A 353 14.44 -32.93 25.56
CA ARG A 353 15.63 -32.66 26.40
C ARG A 353 15.48 -31.43 27.29
N HIS A 354 14.57 -30.54 26.92
CA HIS A 354 14.39 -29.25 27.57
C HIS A 354 12.94 -29.09 28.03
N GLU A 355 12.32 -30.19 28.48
CA GLU A 355 10.96 -30.21 29.06
C GLU A 355 10.71 -28.91 29.83
N ARG A 356 9.77 -28.12 29.32
CA ARG A 356 9.48 -26.77 29.80
C ARG A 356 8.30 -26.76 30.75
#